data_AF-A0A1Y5DLG6-F1
#
_entry.id   AF-A0A1Y5DLG6-F1
#
_cell.length_a   1.000
_cell.length_b   1.000
_cell.length_c   1.000
_cell.angle_alpha   90.00
_cell.angle_beta   90.00
_cell.angle_gamma   90.00
#
_symmetry.space_group_name_H-M   'P 1'
#
loop_
_entity.id
_entity.type
_entity.pdbx_description
1 polymer ?
#
loop_
_entity_poly.entity_id
_entity_poly.type
_entity_poly.pdbx_seq_one_letter_code
_entity_poly.pdbx_strand_id
1 'polypeptide(L)'
;RRISWKTGRIWFNTKYQDSYATGEITGDSDVGGLVGSAHSGTIINSHSTGDVTGNSYVGGLAGDGKSITNSYATGDVFGTERVGGLAGRLYLFGTISDSYSTGNVKATGTGSDDYIGGLIGYAWGDISNSYSSGDVQGDNDIGGLVGRIQGAGGAQLTISNNSYSTGEVTGLDNVGGLVGQIYSHTDGYGSASITNSYSSSKVNGNNNIGGLVGINTSSSIKNSYTTGDVTGLGNNLAVGGFIGNNKGGTIQSSYAKGSVTGYKQVGGFVGNNEAGDIKNSYALGNVNGDDSIGGFAGNNADVVKNVYSTGVITGNTNVGGLTGKGTTQDSYYDKTKNVAMADEINYGKTSVE
;
A
#
# COMPACT_ATOMS: atom_id res chain seq x y z
N ARG A 1 5.34 33.05 -16.76
CA ARG A 1 6.01 32.86 -18.08
C ARG A 1 5.67 31.45 -18.54
N ARG A 2 5.04 31.28 -19.72
CA ARG A 2 4.80 29.95 -20.31
C ARG A 2 6.15 29.33 -20.64
N ILE A 3 6.46 28.18 -20.06
CA ILE A 3 7.60 27.37 -20.47
C ILE A 3 7.04 26.08 -21.06
N SER A 4 7.18 25.92 -22.37
CA SER A 4 6.93 24.68 -23.10
C SER A 4 8.25 23.90 -23.12
N TRP A 5 8.32 22.75 -22.45
CA TRP A 5 9.52 21.91 -22.49
C TRP A 5 9.34 20.72 -23.46
N LYS A 6 10.28 20.58 -24.39
CA LYS A 6 10.74 19.26 -24.84
C LYS A 6 11.66 18.72 -23.75
N THR A 7 11.32 17.57 -23.18
CA THR A 7 12.12 16.67 -22.34
C THR A 7 13.56 17.14 -22.05
N GLY A 8 13.79 17.76 -20.89
CA GLY A 8 15.11 18.19 -20.44
C GLY A 8 15.59 17.35 -19.25
N ARG A 9 16.72 16.65 -19.40
CA ARG A 9 17.54 16.18 -18.27
C ARG A 9 18.25 17.38 -17.66
N ILE A 10 18.21 17.55 -16.33
CA ILE A 10 18.84 18.70 -15.67
C ILE A 10 19.77 18.27 -14.52
N TRP A 11 20.87 19.01 -14.39
CA TRP A 11 22.03 18.81 -13.53
C TRP A 11 21.81 19.23 -12.06
N PHE A 12 22.70 18.75 -11.18
CA PHE A 12 22.74 18.90 -9.72
C PHE A 12 22.28 20.27 -9.15
N ASN A 13 21.49 20.25 -8.06
CA ASN A 13 21.03 21.40 -7.26
C ASN A 13 20.02 22.38 -7.92
N THR A 14 19.23 21.93 -8.89
CA THR A 14 18.18 22.76 -9.49
C THR A 14 16.94 22.86 -8.58
N LYS A 15 16.39 24.07 -8.41
CA LYS A 15 15.16 24.32 -7.63
C LYS A 15 14.04 24.76 -8.57
N TYR A 16 12.93 24.03 -8.58
CA TYR A 16 11.67 24.41 -9.21
C TYR A 16 10.74 24.91 -8.11
N GLN A 17 10.48 26.21 -8.10
CA GLN A 17 9.67 26.84 -7.07
C GLN A 17 8.55 27.66 -7.71
N ASP A 18 7.36 27.61 -7.13
CA ASP A 18 6.19 28.40 -7.55
C ASP A 18 5.91 28.23 -9.06
N SER A 19 6.10 27.00 -9.55
CA SER A 19 6.09 26.65 -10.98
C SER A 19 4.90 25.75 -11.30
N TYR A 20 4.37 25.85 -12.53
CA TYR A 20 3.23 25.04 -12.91
C TYR A 20 3.17 24.68 -14.39
N ALA A 21 2.53 23.55 -14.68
CA ALA A 21 2.21 23.05 -16.01
C ALA A 21 0.73 22.67 -16.12
N THR A 22 0.15 22.87 -17.30
CA THR A 22 -1.30 22.64 -17.58
C THR A 22 -1.55 21.93 -18.90
N GLY A 23 -0.52 21.73 -19.72
CA GLY A 23 -0.64 21.05 -21.00
C GLY A 23 -0.53 19.54 -20.82
N GLU A 24 -1.18 18.81 -21.71
CA GLU A 24 -0.97 17.37 -21.86
C GLU A 24 0.47 17.08 -22.27
N ILE A 25 1.07 16.05 -21.68
CA ILE A 25 2.44 15.63 -21.95
C ILE A 25 2.42 14.17 -22.39
N THR A 26 3.09 13.88 -23.51
CA THR A 26 3.38 12.52 -23.96
C THR A 26 4.89 12.34 -24.09
N GLY A 27 5.42 11.27 -23.52
CA GLY A 27 6.83 10.90 -23.62
C GLY A 27 7.04 9.39 -23.61
N ASP A 28 8.30 8.96 -23.56
CA ASP A 28 8.66 7.55 -23.41
C ASP A 28 9.15 7.27 -21.99
N SER A 29 10.32 7.78 -21.61
CA SER A 29 10.89 7.60 -20.26
C SER A 29 11.11 8.92 -19.53
N ASP A 30 11.08 8.89 -18.19
CA ASP A 30 11.22 10.05 -17.29
C ASP A 30 10.22 11.16 -17.66
N VAL A 31 8.93 10.80 -17.64
CA VAL A 31 7.86 11.69 -18.11
C VAL A 31 7.18 12.33 -16.91
N GLY A 32 7.32 13.65 -16.80
CA GLY A 32 6.65 14.46 -15.78
C GLY A 32 5.93 15.64 -16.39
N GLY A 33 4.76 15.98 -15.84
CA GLY A 33 4.00 17.15 -16.31
C GLY A 33 4.76 18.47 -16.17
N LEU A 34 5.56 18.62 -15.10
CA LEU A 34 6.44 19.77 -14.90
C LEU A 34 7.92 19.43 -15.13
N VAL A 35 8.39 18.28 -14.63
CA VAL A 35 9.82 17.91 -14.67
C VAL A 35 9.99 16.46 -15.09
N GLY A 36 10.72 16.18 -16.16
CA GLY A 36 11.02 14.80 -16.52
C GLY A 36 11.87 14.09 -15.46
N SER A 37 13.07 14.62 -15.20
CA SER A 37 13.99 14.05 -14.20
C SER A 37 14.67 15.14 -13.35
N ALA A 38 14.65 14.94 -12.03
CA ALA A 38 15.19 15.80 -10.99
C ALA A 38 16.01 15.02 -9.94
N HIS A 39 16.96 14.18 -10.38
CA HIS A 39 17.83 13.33 -9.53
C HIS A 39 18.54 14.04 -8.37
N SER A 40 18.70 15.36 -8.43
CA SER A 40 19.33 16.18 -7.39
C SER A 40 18.64 17.54 -7.27
N GLY A 41 17.40 17.63 -7.76
CA GLY A 41 16.60 18.84 -7.73
C GLY A 41 15.56 18.82 -6.62
N THR A 42 15.04 20.01 -6.31
CA THR A 42 13.93 20.21 -5.37
C THR A 42 12.75 20.82 -6.13
N ILE A 43 11.54 20.31 -5.90
CA ILE A 43 10.29 20.84 -6.42
C ILE A 43 9.45 21.32 -5.24
N ILE A 44 9.12 22.61 -5.20
CA ILE A 44 8.48 23.25 -4.06
C ILE A 44 7.34 24.13 -4.55
N ASN A 45 6.19 24.12 -3.87
CA ASN A 45 5.04 24.98 -4.19
C ASN A 45 4.63 24.90 -5.67
N SER A 46 4.72 23.72 -6.27
CA SER A 46 4.60 23.56 -7.72
C SER A 46 3.53 22.55 -8.08
N HIS A 47 2.95 22.66 -9.28
CA HIS A 47 1.88 21.76 -9.66
C HIS A 47 1.77 21.45 -11.15
N SER A 48 1.11 20.35 -11.47
CA SER A 48 0.75 19.99 -12.83
C SER A 48 -0.72 19.57 -12.91
N THR A 49 -1.42 19.99 -13.95
CA THR A 49 -2.86 19.70 -14.12
C THR A 49 -3.21 19.05 -15.44
N GLY A 50 -2.27 18.97 -16.38
CA GLY A 50 -2.48 18.27 -17.64
C GLY A 50 -2.21 16.78 -17.51
N ASP A 51 -2.86 15.98 -18.36
CA ASP A 51 -2.67 14.54 -18.39
C ASP A 51 -1.25 14.18 -18.83
N VAL A 52 -0.71 13.11 -18.27
CA VAL A 52 0.64 12.64 -18.55
C VAL A 52 0.58 11.21 -19.05
N THR A 53 1.04 11.00 -20.28
CA THR A 53 1.19 9.67 -20.88
C THR A 53 2.67 9.37 -21.09
N GLY A 54 3.12 8.22 -20.61
CA GLY A 54 4.48 7.75 -20.80
C GLY A 54 4.58 6.23 -20.90
N ASN A 55 5.81 5.73 -20.92
CA ASN A 55 6.13 4.31 -20.83
C ASN A 55 6.70 4.03 -19.43
N SER A 56 7.89 4.57 -19.13
CA SER A 56 8.64 4.27 -17.91
C SER A 56 8.91 5.52 -17.06
N TYR A 57 8.79 5.41 -15.74
CA TYR A 57 8.97 6.52 -14.79
C TYR A 57 8.05 7.69 -15.13
N VAL A 58 6.74 7.46 -14.99
CA VAL A 58 5.70 8.41 -15.38
C VAL A 58 5.09 9.02 -14.12
N GLY A 59 5.09 10.35 -14.05
CA GLY A 59 4.56 11.12 -12.94
C GLY A 59 3.70 12.28 -13.38
N GLY A 60 2.59 12.57 -12.70
CA GLY A 60 1.78 13.74 -13.02
C GLY A 60 2.56 15.06 -12.85
N LEU A 61 3.44 15.14 -11.85
CA LEU A 61 4.34 16.29 -11.65
C LEU A 61 5.76 16.00 -12.14
N ALA A 62 6.34 14.87 -11.73
CA ALA A 62 7.73 14.52 -12.03
C ALA A 62 7.93 13.06 -12.43
N GLY A 63 8.63 12.76 -13.51
CA GLY A 63 8.95 11.36 -13.85
C GLY A 63 9.84 10.73 -12.80
N ASP A 64 10.95 11.39 -12.48
CA ASP A 64 11.89 11.02 -11.42
C ASP A 64 12.22 12.22 -10.53
N GLY A 65 11.82 12.15 -9.26
CA GLY A 65 12.01 13.22 -8.28
C GLY A 65 13.00 12.84 -7.19
N LYS A 66 13.70 13.83 -6.61
CA LYS A 66 14.42 13.65 -5.34
C LYS A 66 13.67 14.26 -4.16
N SER A 67 13.28 15.53 -4.24
CA SER A 67 12.55 16.17 -3.14
C SER A 67 11.38 16.96 -3.68
N ILE A 68 10.17 16.64 -3.21
CA ILE A 68 8.91 17.25 -3.62
C ILE A 68 8.16 17.73 -2.37
N THR A 69 7.94 19.02 -2.24
CA THR A 69 7.32 19.62 -1.05
C THR A 69 6.20 20.56 -1.45
N ASN A 70 5.08 20.51 -0.72
CA ASN A 70 3.93 21.39 -0.94
C ASN A 70 3.51 21.49 -2.42
N SER A 71 3.43 20.34 -3.09
CA SER A 71 3.27 20.26 -4.54
C SER A 71 2.22 19.22 -4.91
N TYR A 72 1.61 19.35 -6.09
CA TYR A 72 0.51 18.47 -6.46
C TYR A 72 0.36 18.20 -7.94
N ALA A 73 -0.34 17.11 -8.26
CA ALA A 73 -0.75 16.77 -9.61
C ALA A 73 -2.23 16.37 -9.67
N THR A 74 -2.97 16.86 -10.66
CA THR A 74 -4.41 16.55 -10.80
C THR A 74 -4.80 15.94 -12.14
N GLY A 75 -3.92 15.93 -13.13
CA GLY A 75 -4.17 15.27 -14.42
C GLY A 75 -4.05 13.76 -14.29
N ASP A 76 -4.71 13.04 -15.18
CA ASP A 76 -4.64 11.58 -15.22
C ASP A 76 -3.25 11.13 -15.71
N VAL A 77 -2.77 10.02 -15.17
CA VAL A 77 -1.43 9.49 -15.47
C VAL A 77 -1.55 8.09 -16.07
N PHE A 78 -1.07 7.93 -17.30
CA PHE A 78 -1.05 6.68 -18.04
C PHE A 78 0.39 6.24 -18.31
N GLY A 79 0.74 5.02 -17.92
CA GLY A 79 2.08 4.46 -18.13
C GLY A 79 2.11 2.96 -18.35
N THR A 80 3.31 2.37 -18.35
CA THR A 80 3.49 0.90 -18.38
C THR A 80 4.19 0.42 -17.11
N GLU A 81 5.31 1.06 -16.74
CA GLU A 81 6.12 0.68 -15.58
C GLU A 81 6.47 1.89 -14.71
N ARG A 82 6.46 1.69 -13.38
CA ARG A 82 6.82 2.71 -12.37
C ARG A 82 6.04 4.02 -12.55
N VAL A 83 4.74 3.93 -12.33
CA VAL A 83 3.78 5.02 -12.58
C VAL A 83 3.27 5.57 -11.25
N GLY A 84 3.32 6.89 -11.09
CA GLY A 84 2.76 7.57 -9.93
C GLY A 84 1.93 8.78 -10.31
N GLY A 85 0.88 9.09 -9.56
CA GLY A 85 0.08 10.29 -9.81
C GLY A 85 0.87 11.58 -9.57
N LEU A 86 1.76 11.61 -8.57
CA LEU A 86 2.68 12.73 -8.36
C LEU A 86 4.04 12.49 -9.03
N ALA A 87 4.67 11.34 -8.76
CA ALA A 87 5.93 10.99 -9.41
C ALA A 87 6.13 9.50 -9.71
N GLY A 88 6.79 9.18 -10.82
CA GLY A 88 7.08 7.79 -11.20
C GLY A 88 8.06 7.11 -10.25
N ARG A 89 9.17 7.81 -9.94
CA ARG A 89 10.16 7.39 -8.93
C ARG A 89 10.51 8.53 -7.97
N LEU A 90 10.75 8.16 -6.72
CA LEU A 90 11.51 8.94 -5.75
C LEU A 90 12.92 8.36 -5.63
N TYR A 91 13.93 9.13 -6.04
CA TYR A 91 15.34 8.73 -6.04
C TYR A 91 15.90 8.57 -4.61
N LEU A 92 17.08 7.97 -4.50
CA LEU A 92 17.78 7.65 -3.25
C LEU A 92 17.79 8.80 -2.24
N PHE A 93 17.32 8.52 -1.02
CA PHE A 93 17.18 9.47 0.09
C PHE A 93 16.29 10.66 -0.27
N GLY A 94 15.31 10.43 -1.14
CA GLY A 94 14.35 11.44 -1.52
C GLY A 94 13.32 11.72 -0.42
N THR A 95 12.60 12.82 -0.57
CA THR A 95 11.52 13.20 0.35
C THR A 95 10.30 13.67 -0.41
N ILE A 96 9.13 13.29 0.09
CA ILE A 96 7.85 13.90 -0.28
C ILE A 96 7.14 14.35 0.98
N SER A 97 6.77 15.62 1.02
CA SER A 97 6.01 16.18 2.13
C SER A 97 4.92 17.12 1.66
N ASP A 98 3.80 17.13 2.37
CA ASP A 98 2.70 18.09 2.17
C ASP A 98 2.19 18.11 0.72
N SER A 99 2.23 16.95 0.04
CA SER A 99 2.04 16.86 -1.40
C SER A 99 0.96 15.84 -1.74
N TYR A 100 0.31 16.01 -2.88
CA TYR A 100 -0.82 15.15 -3.21
C TYR A 100 -1.05 14.93 -4.70
N SER A 101 -1.85 13.92 -4.98
CA SER A 101 -2.29 13.57 -6.33
C SER A 101 -3.78 13.24 -6.33
N THR A 102 -4.50 13.70 -7.36
CA THR A 102 -5.95 13.45 -7.46
C THR A 102 -6.40 12.85 -8.78
N GLY A 103 -5.54 12.87 -9.81
CA GLY A 103 -5.83 12.23 -11.09
C GLY A 103 -5.77 10.70 -10.97
N ASN A 104 -6.47 10.01 -11.86
CA ASN A 104 -6.44 8.57 -11.92
C ASN A 104 -5.08 8.10 -12.44
N VAL A 105 -4.61 6.97 -11.92
CA VAL A 105 -3.34 6.36 -12.31
C VAL A 105 -3.61 5.00 -12.92
N LYS A 106 -3.19 4.81 -14.16
CA LYS A 106 -3.34 3.55 -14.86
C LYS A 106 -2.03 3.11 -15.50
N ALA A 107 -1.61 1.89 -15.19
CA ALA A 107 -0.54 1.22 -15.91
C ALA A 107 -1.03 -0.02 -16.65
N THR A 108 -0.39 -0.33 -17.77
CA THR A 108 -0.68 -1.54 -18.58
C THR A 108 0.55 -2.44 -18.76
N GLY A 109 1.62 -2.21 -18.00
CA GLY A 109 2.73 -3.15 -17.93
C GLY A 109 2.28 -4.48 -17.33
N THR A 110 2.96 -5.54 -17.73
CA THR A 110 2.73 -6.91 -17.21
C THR A 110 4.03 -7.54 -16.72
N GLY A 111 5.06 -6.72 -16.48
CA GLY A 111 6.41 -7.13 -16.09
C GLY A 111 6.61 -7.16 -14.58
N SER A 112 7.78 -7.63 -14.15
CA SER A 112 8.14 -7.63 -12.72
C SER A 112 8.41 -6.24 -12.14
N ASP A 113 8.40 -5.20 -12.97
CA ASP A 113 8.69 -3.80 -12.62
C ASP A 113 7.44 -2.90 -12.72
N ASP A 114 6.25 -3.48 -12.82
CA ASP A 114 5.01 -2.75 -12.75
C ASP A 114 4.82 -2.29 -11.30
N TYR A 115 5.29 -1.09 -10.95
CA TYR A 115 5.07 -0.49 -9.64
C TYR A 115 4.12 0.70 -9.82
N ILE A 116 2.91 0.61 -9.27
CA ILE A 116 1.88 1.62 -9.51
C ILE A 116 1.42 2.20 -8.18
N GLY A 117 1.60 3.51 -8.00
CA GLY A 117 1.10 4.22 -6.83
C GLY A 117 0.18 5.37 -7.22
N GLY A 118 -0.85 5.65 -6.43
CA GLY A 118 -1.62 6.88 -6.62
C GLY A 118 -0.74 8.11 -6.43
N LEU A 119 0.18 8.12 -5.46
CA LEU A 119 1.17 9.20 -5.31
C LEU A 119 2.48 8.86 -6.01
N ILE A 120 3.07 7.69 -5.72
CA ILE A 120 4.41 7.30 -6.21
C ILE A 120 4.48 5.86 -6.69
N GLY A 121 5.00 5.63 -7.90
CA GLY A 121 5.24 4.27 -8.39
C GLY A 121 6.31 3.55 -7.56
N TYR A 122 7.52 4.11 -7.50
CA TYR A 122 8.67 3.49 -6.84
C TYR A 122 9.40 4.42 -5.86
N ALA A 123 9.44 4.07 -4.57
CA ALA A 123 9.93 4.93 -3.51
C ALA A 123 11.24 4.44 -2.87
N TRP A 124 12.28 5.28 -2.92
CA TRP A 124 13.56 5.14 -2.19
C TRP A 124 13.78 6.29 -1.18
N GLY A 125 12.70 6.81 -0.63
CA GLY A 125 12.70 8.01 0.21
C GLY A 125 11.53 8.07 1.17
N ASP A 126 11.53 9.10 2.02
CA ASP A 126 10.49 9.34 3.03
C ASP A 126 9.27 10.03 2.44
N ILE A 127 8.09 9.66 2.94
CA ILE A 127 6.81 10.27 2.57
C ILE A 127 6.09 10.67 3.84
N SER A 128 5.64 11.92 3.91
CA SER A 128 4.94 12.44 5.08
C SER A 128 3.84 13.41 4.72
N ASN A 129 2.74 13.43 5.47
CA ASN A 129 1.62 14.35 5.27
C ASN A 129 1.18 14.47 3.80
N SER A 130 1.12 13.34 3.10
CA SER A 130 0.91 13.31 1.65
C SER A 130 -0.15 12.28 1.29
N TYR A 131 -0.94 12.57 0.27
CA TYR A 131 -2.09 11.73 -0.04
C TYR A 131 -2.39 11.56 -1.52
N SER A 132 -3.20 10.55 -1.81
CA SER A 132 -3.70 10.25 -3.15
C SER A 132 -5.19 9.97 -3.09
N SER A 133 -5.95 10.47 -4.06
CA SER A 133 -7.40 10.28 -4.10
C SER A 133 -7.96 9.78 -5.41
N GLY A 134 -7.15 9.72 -6.48
CA GLY A 134 -7.54 9.12 -7.75
C GLY A 134 -7.51 7.59 -7.69
N ASP A 135 -8.26 6.96 -8.58
CA ASP A 135 -8.29 5.50 -8.69
C ASP A 135 -6.95 5.00 -9.27
N VAL A 136 -6.51 3.82 -8.81
CA VAL A 136 -5.23 3.23 -9.18
C VAL A 136 -5.45 1.85 -9.79
N GLN A 137 -5.02 1.68 -11.04
CA GLN A 137 -5.16 0.42 -11.79
C GLN A 137 -3.80 -0.04 -12.37
N GLY A 138 -3.44 -1.30 -12.14
CA GLY A 138 -2.25 -1.94 -12.70
C GLY A 138 -2.24 -3.45 -12.47
N ASP A 139 -1.12 -4.13 -12.74
CA ASP A 139 -1.04 -5.60 -12.65
C ASP A 139 -0.29 -6.09 -11.40
N ASN A 140 0.95 -5.62 -11.18
CA ASN A 140 1.78 -6.00 -10.03
C ASN A 140 2.03 -4.81 -9.09
N ASP A 141 2.35 -5.07 -7.81
CA ASP A 141 2.77 -4.09 -6.80
C ASP A 141 2.02 -2.74 -6.87
N ILE A 142 0.71 -2.81 -6.61
CA ILE A 142 -0.19 -1.65 -6.70
C ILE A 142 -0.50 -1.13 -5.30
N GLY A 143 -0.18 0.14 -5.06
CA GLY A 143 -0.57 0.85 -3.85
C GLY A 143 -1.48 2.01 -4.14
N GLY A 144 -2.47 2.26 -3.30
CA GLY A 144 -3.23 3.52 -3.40
C GLY A 144 -2.32 4.72 -3.23
N LEU A 145 -1.32 4.69 -2.34
CA LEU A 145 -0.32 5.75 -2.21
C LEU A 145 1.00 5.41 -2.92
N VAL A 146 1.57 4.23 -2.67
CA VAL A 146 2.89 3.84 -3.18
C VAL A 146 2.88 2.45 -3.77
N GLY A 147 3.33 2.26 -5.02
CA GLY A 147 3.42 0.92 -5.62
C GLY A 147 4.40 0.03 -4.84
N ARG A 148 5.67 0.43 -4.84
CA ARG A 148 6.73 -0.29 -4.13
C ARG A 148 7.65 0.61 -3.34
N ILE A 149 7.99 0.18 -2.14
CA ILE A 149 9.08 0.74 -1.33
C ILE A 149 10.26 -0.22 -1.38
N GLN A 150 11.46 0.32 -1.58
CA GLN A 150 12.70 -0.44 -1.46
C GLN A 150 13.73 0.35 -0.65
N GLY A 151 14.21 -0.28 0.43
CA GLY A 151 15.26 0.28 1.27
C GLY A 151 16.54 0.54 0.49
N ALA A 152 17.20 1.65 0.78
CA ALA A 152 18.31 2.12 -0.01
C ALA A 152 19.50 2.52 0.88
N GLY A 153 20.68 1.93 0.63
CA GLY A 153 21.94 2.29 1.28
C GLY A 153 21.93 2.27 2.82
N GLY A 154 21.19 1.36 3.46
CA GLY A 154 21.14 1.24 4.93
C GLY A 154 20.23 2.25 5.64
N ALA A 155 19.59 3.19 4.94
CA ALA A 155 18.67 4.15 5.56
C ALA A 155 17.27 3.56 5.77
N GLN A 156 16.66 3.91 6.90
CA GLN A 156 15.27 3.59 7.17
C GLN A 156 14.35 4.51 6.36
N LEU A 157 13.45 3.93 5.57
CA LEU A 157 12.45 4.69 4.81
C LEU A 157 11.12 4.70 5.57
N THR A 158 10.45 5.85 5.59
CA THR A 158 9.24 6.02 6.41
C THR A 158 8.09 6.63 5.63
N ILE A 159 6.92 6.00 5.69
CA ILE A 159 5.63 6.65 5.41
C ILE A 159 5.01 7.06 6.74
N SER A 160 4.76 8.36 6.92
CA SER A 160 4.35 8.91 8.21
C SER A 160 3.37 10.07 8.15
N ASN A 161 2.98 10.53 9.34
CA ASN A 161 2.31 11.81 9.57
C ASN A 161 1.04 11.99 8.74
N ASN A 162 0.07 11.10 8.90
CA ASN A 162 -1.21 11.13 8.19
C ASN A 162 -1.03 11.07 6.67
N SER A 163 -0.16 10.19 6.17
CA SER A 163 -0.15 9.87 4.75
C SER A 163 -1.25 8.86 4.44
N TYR A 164 -2.02 9.07 3.37
CA TYR A 164 -3.20 8.24 3.10
C TYR A 164 -3.62 8.14 1.64
N SER A 165 -4.48 7.16 1.37
CA SER A 165 -5.12 6.92 0.07
C SER A 165 -6.64 6.74 0.24
N THR A 166 -7.39 7.19 -0.78
CA THR A 166 -8.86 7.08 -0.80
C THR A 166 -9.45 6.50 -2.08
N GLY A 167 -8.76 6.60 -3.22
CA GLY A 167 -9.24 6.07 -4.51
C GLY A 167 -9.30 4.54 -4.53
N GLU A 168 -10.12 3.96 -5.41
CA GLU A 168 -10.20 2.50 -5.56
C GLU A 168 -8.88 1.95 -6.12
N VAL A 169 -8.39 0.86 -5.53
CA VAL A 169 -7.14 0.22 -5.95
C VAL A 169 -7.48 -1.14 -6.56
N THR A 170 -7.12 -1.34 -7.83
CA THR A 170 -7.39 -2.58 -8.55
C THR A 170 -6.12 -3.11 -9.20
N GLY A 171 -5.79 -4.38 -8.95
CA GLY A 171 -4.78 -5.07 -9.75
C GLY A 171 -4.79 -6.59 -9.63
N LEU A 172 -3.67 -7.24 -9.95
CA LEU A 172 -3.57 -8.71 -9.93
C LEU A 172 -2.79 -9.18 -8.71
N ASP A 173 -1.52 -8.82 -8.58
CA ASP A 173 -0.62 -9.31 -7.54
C ASP A 173 -0.11 -8.17 -6.65
N ASN A 174 -0.02 -8.43 -5.35
CA ASN A 174 0.52 -7.52 -4.33
C ASN A 174 -0.22 -6.17 -4.32
N VAL A 175 -1.50 -6.24 -3.99
CA VAL A 175 -2.39 -5.07 -4.02
C VAL A 175 -2.59 -4.56 -2.60
N GLY A 176 -2.15 -3.33 -2.35
CA GLY A 176 -2.31 -2.65 -1.07
C GLY A 176 -3.13 -1.38 -1.20
N GLY A 177 -4.04 -1.14 -0.27
CA GLY A 177 -4.76 0.13 -0.27
C GLY A 177 -3.83 1.32 -0.05
N LEU A 178 -2.75 1.20 0.74
CA LEU A 178 -1.72 2.24 0.87
C LEU A 178 -0.46 1.88 0.08
N VAL A 179 0.09 0.68 0.24
CA VAL A 179 1.35 0.26 -0.38
C VAL A 179 1.25 -1.13 -1.02
N GLY A 180 1.61 -1.30 -2.28
CA GLY A 180 1.59 -2.64 -2.91
C GLY A 180 2.56 -3.61 -2.24
N GLN A 181 3.84 -3.26 -2.27
CA GLN A 181 4.90 -4.06 -1.64
C GLN A 181 5.90 -3.21 -0.87
N ILE A 182 6.26 -3.70 0.31
CA ILE A 182 7.42 -3.25 1.07
C ILE A 182 8.51 -4.31 0.94
N TYR A 183 9.59 -3.96 0.25
CA TYR A 183 10.75 -4.82 0.04
C TYR A 183 11.93 -4.37 0.89
N SER A 184 12.16 -5.06 2.02
CA SER A 184 13.37 -4.89 2.84
C SER A 184 14.32 -6.05 2.57
N HIS A 185 15.61 -5.77 2.36
CA HIS A 185 16.59 -6.85 2.23
C HIS A 185 17.13 -7.28 3.60
N THR A 186 17.46 -8.56 3.73
CA THR A 186 18.06 -9.13 4.95
C THR A 186 19.59 -8.96 5.03
N ASP A 187 20.21 -8.33 4.02
CA ASP A 187 21.68 -8.23 3.84
C ASP A 187 22.24 -6.81 4.09
N GLY A 188 21.52 -5.95 4.82
CA GLY A 188 22.05 -4.67 5.33
C GLY A 188 21.57 -3.42 4.59
N TYR A 189 20.67 -3.54 3.62
CA TYR A 189 19.91 -2.41 3.10
C TYR A 189 18.76 -2.06 4.08
N GLY A 190 18.55 -0.77 4.35
CA GLY A 190 17.74 -0.31 5.47
C GLY A 190 16.28 -0.79 5.44
N SER A 191 15.65 -0.83 6.60
CA SER A 191 14.26 -1.25 6.76
C SER A 191 13.28 -0.17 6.30
N ALA A 192 12.08 -0.57 5.89
CA ALA A 192 10.98 0.37 5.71
C ALA A 192 10.05 0.38 6.92
N SER A 193 9.34 1.48 7.12
CA SER A 193 8.31 1.58 8.15
C SER A 193 7.12 2.44 7.73
N ILE A 194 5.94 2.07 8.22
CA ILE A 194 4.70 2.84 8.07
C ILE A 194 4.21 3.19 9.47
N THR A 195 3.94 4.46 9.74
CA THR A 195 3.46 4.89 11.06
C THR A 195 2.42 6.00 10.92
N ASN A 196 1.35 5.98 11.74
CA ASN A 196 0.31 7.02 11.74
C ASN A 196 -0.24 7.30 10.33
N SER A 197 -0.52 6.26 9.56
CA SER A 197 -0.96 6.35 8.16
C SER A 197 -2.16 5.43 7.93
N TYR A 198 -2.95 5.68 6.90
CA TYR A 198 -4.18 4.92 6.70
C TYR A 198 -4.61 4.81 5.25
N SER A 199 -5.46 3.84 4.97
CA SER A 199 -6.12 3.70 3.67
C SER A 199 -7.62 3.58 3.88
N SER A 200 -8.38 4.38 3.13
CA SER A 200 -9.84 4.23 3.02
C SER A 200 -10.26 3.63 1.68
N SER A 201 -9.29 3.30 0.83
CA SER A 201 -9.48 2.70 -0.48
C SER A 201 -10.21 1.36 -0.41
N LYS A 202 -11.17 1.16 -1.30
CA LYS A 202 -11.63 -0.18 -1.67
C LYS A 202 -10.52 -0.86 -2.48
N VAL A 203 -10.19 -2.11 -2.14
CA VAL A 203 -9.07 -2.84 -2.73
C VAL A 203 -9.56 -4.11 -3.41
N ASN A 204 -9.28 -4.27 -4.70
CA ASN A 204 -9.56 -5.49 -5.46
C ASN A 204 -8.26 -6.07 -6.02
N GLY A 205 -8.03 -7.35 -5.82
CA GLY A 205 -6.82 -8.03 -6.27
C GLY A 205 -7.04 -9.52 -6.58
N ASN A 206 -6.00 -10.23 -7.02
CA ASN A 206 -6.00 -11.69 -7.18
C ASN A 206 -5.03 -12.39 -6.22
N ASN A 207 -3.95 -11.75 -5.75
CA ASN A 207 -2.97 -12.42 -4.90
C ASN A 207 -2.29 -11.42 -3.95
N ASN A 208 -2.07 -11.80 -2.70
CA ASN A 208 -1.50 -10.96 -1.63
C ASN A 208 -2.18 -9.59 -1.56
N ILE A 209 -3.40 -9.57 -1.03
CA ILE A 209 -4.26 -8.39 -1.06
C ILE A 209 -4.42 -7.87 0.36
N GLY A 210 -4.04 -6.61 0.58
CA GLY A 210 -4.13 -5.95 1.88
C GLY A 210 -4.87 -4.62 1.80
N GLY A 211 -5.71 -4.33 2.78
CA GLY A 211 -6.31 -2.99 2.89
C GLY A 211 -5.26 -1.88 3.08
N LEU A 212 -4.11 -2.19 3.71
CA LEU A 212 -2.98 -1.28 3.87
C LEU A 212 -1.83 -1.71 2.96
N VAL A 213 -1.34 -2.94 3.10
CA VAL A 213 -0.17 -3.43 2.36
C VAL A 213 -0.41 -4.81 1.75
N GLY A 214 -0.10 -4.99 0.47
CA GLY A 214 -0.16 -6.31 -0.18
C GLY A 214 0.86 -7.28 0.43
N ILE A 215 2.15 -6.95 0.31
CA ILE A 215 3.25 -7.70 0.94
C ILE A 215 4.07 -6.82 1.87
N ASN A 216 4.27 -7.28 3.10
CA ASN A 216 5.17 -6.68 4.07
C ASN A 216 6.39 -7.58 4.36
N THR A 217 7.58 -7.22 3.88
CA THR A 217 8.82 -7.98 4.14
C THR A 217 9.72 -7.25 5.14
N SER A 218 9.97 -7.88 6.30
CA SER A 218 10.90 -7.42 7.34
C SER A 218 10.81 -5.92 7.70
N SER A 219 9.59 -5.38 7.73
CA SER A 219 9.32 -3.95 7.94
C SER A 219 8.43 -3.73 9.17
N SER A 220 8.38 -2.48 9.69
CA SER A 220 7.56 -2.13 10.85
C SER A 220 6.35 -1.27 10.49
N ILE A 221 5.15 -1.72 10.87
CA ILE A 221 3.90 -0.97 10.69
C ILE A 221 3.28 -0.68 12.06
N LYS A 222 3.01 0.59 12.36
CA LYS A 222 2.48 1.02 13.66
C LYS A 222 1.36 2.06 13.54
N ASN A 223 0.42 2.05 14.48
CA ASN A 223 -0.60 3.10 14.62
C ASN A 223 -1.32 3.43 13.30
N SER A 224 -1.58 2.42 12.49
CA SER A 224 -2.09 2.60 11.13
C SER A 224 -3.38 1.84 10.97
N TYR A 225 -4.23 2.26 10.04
CA TYR A 225 -5.55 1.66 9.93
C TYR A 225 -6.13 1.63 8.52
N THR A 226 -7.12 0.76 8.33
CA THR A 226 -7.85 0.62 7.07
C THR A 226 -9.34 0.63 7.29
N THR A 227 -10.08 1.20 6.34
CA THR A 227 -11.56 1.24 6.41
C THR A 227 -12.28 0.74 5.17
N GLY A 228 -11.62 0.70 4.01
CA GLY A 228 -12.24 0.21 2.77
C GLY A 228 -12.29 -1.31 2.71
N ASP A 229 -13.25 -1.83 1.95
CA ASP A 229 -13.44 -3.26 1.76
C ASP A 229 -12.32 -3.86 0.89
N VAL A 230 -11.98 -5.12 1.17
CA VAL A 230 -10.94 -5.88 0.47
C VAL A 230 -11.55 -7.09 -0.20
N THR A 231 -11.40 -7.19 -1.52
CA THR A 231 -11.96 -8.28 -2.34
C THR A 231 -10.87 -8.98 -3.13
N GLY A 232 -10.69 -10.27 -2.84
CA GLY A 232 -9.95 -11.20 -3.68
C GLY A 232 -10.82 -11.76 -4.79
N LEU A 233 -10.37 -11.57 -6.02
CA LEU A 233 -10.94 -12.12 -7.25
C LEU A 233 -10.27 -13.48 -7.52
N GLY A 234 -11.02 -14.47 -8.02
CA GLY A 234 -10.48 -15.77 -8.41
C GLY A 234 -9.99 -16.67 -7.25
N ASN A 235 -9.03 -17.55 -7.55
CA ASN A 235 -8.46 -18.53 -6.61
C ASN A 235 -7.32 -17.93 -5.77
N ASN A 236 -7.57 -16.75 -5.21
CA ASN A 236 -6.58 -15.93 -4.53
C ASN A 236 -5.90 -16.63 -3.35
N LEU A 237 -4.67 -16.20 -3.06
CA LEU A 237 -3.91 -16.55 -1.86
C LEU A 237 -3.67 -15.29 -1.04
N ALA A 238 -3.88 -15.40 0.27
CA ALA A 238 -3.60 -14.37 1.27
C ALA A 238 -4.37 -13.05 1.03
N VAL A 239 -5.58 -12.98 1.58
CA VAL A 239 -6.42 -11.77 1.54
C VAL A 239 -6.63 -11.28 2.97
N GLY A 240 -6.16 -10.08 3.28
CA GLY A 240 -6.25 -9.49 4.61
C GLY A 240 -6.85 -8.09 4.60
N GLY A 241 -7.68 -7.78 5.60
CA GLY A 241 -8.25 -6.44 5.75
C GLY A 241 -7.19 -5.35 6.03
N PHE A 242 -6.03 -5.72 6.56
CA PHE A 242 -4.88 -4.84 6.80
C PHE A 242 -3.68 -5.22 5.93
N ILE A 243 -3.24 -6.49 5.97
CA ILE A 243 -2.07 -6.98 5.23
C ILE A 243 -2.42 -8.27 4.47
N GLY A 244 -2.05 -8.37 3.20
CA GLY A 244 -2.15 -9.63 2.47
C GLY A 244 -1.20 -10.68 3.06
N ASN A 245 0.10 -10.47 2.89
CA ASN A 245 1.15 -11.38 3.33
C ASN A 245 2.23 -10.67 4.16
N ASN A 246 2.45 -11.14 5.40
CA ASN A 246 3.44 -10.61 6.32
C ASN A 246 4.64 -11.58 6.46
N LYS A 247 5.77 -11.21 5.86
CA LYS A 247 7.01 -12.00 5.78
C LYS A 247 8.08 -11.41 6.69
N GLY A 248 8.04 -11.71 7.98
CA GLY A 248 9.05 -11.20 8.92
C GLY A 248 8.79 -9.79 9.45
N GLY A 249 7.68 -9.14 9.08
CA GLY A 249 7.37 -7.79 9.51
C GLY A 249 6.73 -7.72 10.90
N THR A 250 6.93 -6.60 11.60
CA THR A 250 6.28 -6.30 12.89
C THR A 250 5.12 -5.33 12.70
N ILE A 251 3.95 -5.68 13.23
CA ILE A 251 2.73 -4.87 13.16
C ILE A 251 2.22 -4.61 14.58
N GLN A 252 1.96 -3.36 14.92
CA GLN A 252 1.51 -2.99 16.27
C GLN A 252 0.44 -1.90 16.27
N SER A 253 -0.50 -1.97 17.22
CA SER A 253 -1.45 -0.88 17.50
C SER A 253 -2.24 -0.43 16.26
N SER A 254 -2.65 -1.37 15.42
CA SER A 254 -3.23 -1.10 14.11
C SER A 254 -4.58 -1.82 13.95
N TYR A 255 -5.42 -1.37 13.02
CA TYR A 255 -6.75 -1.98 12.87
C TYR A 255 -7.31 -1.96 11.45
N ALA A 256 -8.20 -2.91 11.15
CA ALA A 256 -8.95 -2.99 9.91
C ALA A 256 -10.45 -3.00 10.17
N LYS A 257 -11.21 -2.17 9.44
CA LYS A 257 -12.68 -2.07 9.56
C LYS A 257 -13.44 -2.62 8.37
N GLY A 258 -12.86 -2.60 7.18
CA GLY A 258 -13.52 -3.05 5.95
C GLY A 258 -13.80 -4.56 5.97
N SER A 259 -14.84 -4.98 5.25
CA SER A 259 -15.14 -6.39 5.06
C SER A 259 -14.12 -7.03 4.12
N VAL A 260 -13.84 -8.30 4.34
CA VAL A 260 -12.84 -9.07 3.58
C VAL A 260 -13.52 -10.25 2.92
N THR A 261 -13.45 -10.30 1.59
CA THR A 261 -13.93 -11.44 0.80
C THR A 261 -12.76 -12.03 0.02
N GLY A 262 -12.56 -13.34 0.08
CA GLY A 262 -11.53 -14.04 -0.68
C GLY A 262 -11.85 -15.51 -0.87
N TYR A 263 -10.85 -16.29 -1.24
CA TYR A 263 -10.95 -17.74 -1.46
C TYR A 263 -10.12 -18.50 -0.42
N LYS A 264 -8.79 -18.30 -0.41
CA LYS A 264 -7.88 -18.99 0.53
C LYS A 264 -7.12 -18.01 1.42
N GLN A 265 -6.86 -18.42 2.66
CA GLN A 265 -6.08 -17.65 3.64
C GLN A 265 -6.66 -16.24 3.81
N VAL A 266 -7.94 -16.20 4.19
CA VAL A 266 -8.68 -14.94 4.33
C VAL A 266 -8.73 -14.55 5.80
N GLY A 267 -8.16 -13.38 6.14
CA GLY A 267 -8.15 -12.85 7.50
C GLY A 267 -8.77 -11.47 7.57
N GLY A 268 -9.53 -11.20 8.63
CA GLY A 268 -10.05 -9.84 8.87
C GLY A 268 -8.94 -8.79 9.04
N PHE A 269 -7.75 -9.19 9.49
CA PHE A 269 -6.57 -8.35 9.62
C PHE A 269 -5.44 -8.78 8.67
N VAL A 270 -4.99 -10.03 8.74
CA VAL A 270 -3.87 -10.54 7.93
C VAL A 270 -4.26 -11.80 7.16
N GLY A 271 -3.98 -11.86 5.86
CA GLY A 271 -4.23 -13.08 5.08
C GLY A 271 -3.30 -14.22 5.53
N ASN A 272 -2.00 -14.01 5.38
CA ASN A 272 -0.95 -14.96 5.79
C ASN A 272 0.14 -14.26 6.61
N ASN A 273 0.38 -14.73 7.83
CA ASN A 273 1.51 -14.32 8.66
C ASN A 273 2.56 -15.44 8.70
N GLU A 274 3.65 -15.30 7.96
CA GLU A 274 4.63 -16.37 7.73
C GLU A 274 5.73 -16.43 8.79
N ALA A 275 6.23 -15.27 9.22
CA ALA A 275 7.33 -15.18 10.20
C ALA A 275 7.30 -13.83 10.96
N GLY A 276 6.11 -13.22 11.08
CA GLY A 276 5.96 -11.86 11.56
C GLY A 276 5.31 -11.74 12.94
N ASP A 277 5.58 -10.62 13.60
CA ASP A 277 5.09 -10.29 14.94
C ASP A 277 3.89 -9.34 14.83
N ILE A 278 2.68 -9.77 15.18
CA ILE A 278 1.48 -8.93 15.18
C ILE A 278 0.95 -8.77 16.60
N LYS A 279 0.86 -7.53 17.10
CA LYS A 279 0.50 -7.23 18.49
C LYS A 279 -0.52 -6.10 18.61
N ASN A 280 -1.37 -6.15 19.64
CA ASN A 280 -2.25 -5.03 20.03
C ASN A 280 -3.11 -4.48 18.88
N SER A 281 -3.66 -5.36 18.05
CA SER A 281 -4.31 -4.98 16.78
C SER A 281 -5.67 -5.66 16.64
N TYR A 282 -6.56 -5.13 15.81
CA TYR A 282 -7.92 -5.68 15.72
C TYR A 282 -8.58 -5.57 14.34
N ALA A 283 -9.56 -6.45 14.11
CA ALA A 283 -10.37 -6.50 12.90
C ALA A 283 -11.87 -6.43 13.24
N LEU A 284 -12.61 -5.57 12.54
CA LEU A 284 -14.05 -5.36 12.78
C LEU A 284 -14.95 -5.82 11.63
N GLY A 285 -14.41 -5.91 10.41
CA GLY A 285 -15.18 -6.27 9.22
C GLY A 285 -15.56 -7.74 9.16
N ASN A 286 -16.61 -8.05 8.41
CA ASN A 286 -17.00 -9.44 8.14
C ASN A 286 -15.94 -10.13 7.27
N VAL A 287 -15.79 -11.44 7.43
CA VAL A 287 -14.81 -12.24 6.70
C VAL A 287 -15.52 -13.39 6.00
N ASN A 288 -15.37 -13.48 4.68
CA ASN A 288 -15.96 -14.52 3.86
C ASN A 288 -14.91 -15.18 2.95
N GLY A 289 -14.86 -16.51 2.92
CA GLY A 289 -14.06 -17.26 1.96
C GLY A 289 -14.32 -18.76 1.97
N ASP A 290 -13.35 -19.57 1.53
CA ASP A 290 -13.54 -21.02 1.36
C ASP A 290 -12.63 -21.87 2.28
N ASP A 291 -11.32 -21.64 2.28
CA ASP A 291 -10.33 -22.40 3.07
C ASP A 291 -9.40 -21.48 3.88
N SER A 292 -9.21 -21.81 5.16
CA SER A 292 -8.31 -21.11 6.09
C SER A 292 -8.79 -19.69 6.33
N ILE A 293 -9.96 -19.59 6.96
CA ILE A 293 -10.68 -18.34 7.20
C ILE A 293 -10.63 -18.01 8.69
N GLY A 294 -10.04 -16.86 9.01
CA GLY A 294 -9.96 -16.38 10.39
C GLY A 294 -10.53 -14.97 10.54
N GLY A 295 -11.24 -14.72 11.63
CA GLY A 295 -11.70 -13.36 11.93
C GLY A 295 -10.57 -12.34 12.06
N PHE A 296 -9.35 -12.79 12.41
CA PHE A 296 -8.16 -11.95 12.46
C PHE A 296 -7.12 -12.38 11.41
N ALA A 297 -6.71 -13.65 11.39
CA ALA A 297 -5.67 -14.17 10.50
C ALA A 297 -6.15 -15.39 9.70
N GLY A 298 -5.96 -15.40 8.38
CA GLY A 298 -6.26 -16.60 7.58
C GLY A 298 -5.33 -17.76 7.96
N ASN A 299 -4.03 -17.51 7.86
CA ASN A 299 -2.98 -18.40 8.33
C ASN A 299 -1.99 -17.64 9.23
N ASN A 300 -1.57 -18.27 10.32
CA ASN A 300 -0.56 -17.76 11.22
C ASN A 300 0.51 -18.82 11.54
N ALA A 301 1.76 -18.55 11.18
CA ALA A 301 2.90 -19.40 11.48
C ALA A 301 3.80 -18.83 12.61
N ASP A 302 3.48 -17.66 13.16
CA ASP A 302 4.32 -16.97 14.15
C ASP A 302 3.50 -16.20 15.21
N VAL A 303 4.04 -15.16 15.83
CA VAL A 303 3.40 -14.47 16.96
C VAL A 303 2.25 -13.57 16.50
N VAL A 304 1.04 -13.95 16.93
CA VAL A 304 -0.14 -13.07 16.96
C VAL A 304 -0.62 -12.98 18.41
N LYS A 305 -0.53 -11.78 19.00
CA LYS A 305 -0.76 -11.58 20.44
C LYS A 305 -1.58 -10.34 20.78
N ASN A 306 -2.47 -10.45 21.75
CA ASN A 306 -3.33 -9.35 22.21
C ASN A 306 -4.10 -8.72 21.05
N VAL A 307 -4.80 -9.57 20.30
CA VAL A 307 -5.62 -9.15 19.15
C VAL A 307 -7.08 -9.50 19.36
N TYR A 308 -7.97 -8.86 18.61
CA TYR A 308 -9.36 -9.28 18.60
C TYR A 308 -10.06 -9.13 17.25
N SER A 309 -11.10 -9.94 17.03
CA SER A 309 -11.99 -9.89 15.86
C SER A 309 -13.46 -9.80 16.30
N THR A 310 -14.29 -9.05 15.56
CA THR A 310 -15.73 -8.91 15.89
C THR A 310 -16.69 -9.06 14.70
N GLY A 311 -16.17 -9.30 13.51
CA GLY A 311 -16.97 -9.57 12.31
C GLY A 311 -17.66 -10.92 12.33
N VAL A 312 -18.68 -11.08 11.49
CA VAL A 312 -19.23 -12.39 11.13
C VAL A 312 -18.24 -13.10 10.22
N ILE A 313 -17.96 -14.36 10.49
CA ILE A 313 -16.98 -15.16 9.76
C ILE A 313 -17.70 -16.31 9.06
N THR A 314 -17.49 -16.47 7.75
CA THR A 314 -18.12 -17.50 6.93
C THR A 314 -17.08 -18.19 6.06
N GLY A 315 -17.08 -19.53 6.06
CA GLY A 315 -16.25 -20.35 5.19
C GLY A 315 -16.58 -21.83 5.27
N ASN A 316 -15.87 -22.65 4.49
CA ASN A 316 -16.15 -24.07 4.35
C ASN A 316 -15.15 -24.97 5.09
N THR A 317 -13.84 -24.69 4.98
CA THR A 317 -12.77 -25.51 5.56
C THR A 317 -11.79 -24.67 6.37
N ASN A 318 -11.29 -25.21 7.49
CA ASN A 318 -10.36 -24.53 8.39
C ASN A 318 -10.83 -23.11 8.78
N VAL A 319 -12.00 -23.03 9.41
CA VAL A 319 -12.63 -21.76 9.79
C VAL A 319 -12.51 -21.56 11.30
N GLY A 320 -11.97 -20.43 11.74
CA GLY A 320 -11.85 -20.12 13.17
C GLY A 320 -12.16 -18.66 13.50
N GLY A 321 -12.50 -18.42 14.77
CA GLY A 321 -12.90 -17.09 15.26
C GLY A 321 -11.79 -16.05 15.12
N LEU A 322 -10.54 -16.47 15.32
CA LEU A 322 -9.35 -15.63 15.11
C LEU A 322 -8.49 -16.13 13.97
N THR A 323 -8.08 -17.40 13.99
CA THR A 323 -7.20 -17.99 12.99
C THR A 323 -7.91 -19.08 12.19
N GLY A 324 -7.74 -19.12 10.87
CA GLY A 324 -8.12 -20.30 10.08
C GLY A 324 -7.14 -21.46 10.29
N LYS A 325 -5.84 -21.14 10.34
CA LYS A 325 -4.74 -22.03 10.72
C LYS A 325 -3.74 -21.31 11.62
N GLY A 326 -3.16 -22.04 12.58
CA GLY A 326 -2.21 -21.48 13.54
C GLY A 326 -2.88 -21.02 14.83
N THR A 327 -2.06 -20.50 15.76
CA THR A 327 -2.51 -20.12 17.11
C THR A 327 -2.40 -18.63 17.36
N THR A 328 -3.04 -18.15 18.43
CA THR A 328 -2.88 -16.78 18.93
C THR A 328 -2.65 -16.79 20.44
N GLN A 329 -2.18 -15.67 20.99
CA GLN A 329 -1.94 -15.52 22.43
C GLN A 329 -2.76 -14.34 22.97
N ASP A 330 -3.41 -14.49 24.12
CA ASP A 330 -4.15 -13.41 24.79
C ASP A 330 -5.14 -12.68 23.87
N SER A 331 -5.81 -13.40 22.98
CA SER A 331 -6.62 -12.83 21.90
C SER A 331 -8.09 -13.27 21.99
N TYR A 332 -9.01 -12.44 21.47
CA TYR A 332 -10.45 -12.61 21.67
C TYR A 332 -11.29 -12.50 20.39
N TYR A 333 -12.40 -13.25 20.30
CA TYR A 333 -13.40 -13.04 19.24
C TYR A 333 -14.83 -12.96 19.78
N ASP A 334 -15.73 -12.36 18.97
CA ASP A 334 -17.15 -12.26 19.28
C ASP A 334 -17.89 -13.57 18.96
N LYS A 335 -18.08 -14.41 19.99
CA LYS A 335 -18.84 -15.67 19.89
C LYS A 335 -20.33 -15.48 19.64
N THR A 336 -20.91 -14.33 20.01
CA THR A 336 -22.35 -14.09 19.86
C THR A 336 -22.75 -13.98 18.39
N LYS A 337 -21.80 -13.57 17.55
CA LYS A 337 -21.95 -13.54 16.09
C LYS A 337 -21.46 -14.81 15.38
N ASN A 338 -20.61 -15.59 16.04
CA ASN A 338 -19.93 -16.76 15.47
C ASN A 338 -20.26 -18.05 16.24
N VAL A 339 -21.55 -18.27 16.52
CA VAL A 339 -22.06 -19.31 17.44
C VAL A 339 -21.75 -20.76 17.03
N ALA A 340 -21.41 -21.00 15.77
CA ALA A 340 -21.10 -22.34 15.26
C ALA A 340 -19.63 -22.73 15.49
N MET A 341 -18.79 -21.82 15.98
CA MET A 341 -17.36 -22.07 16.19
C MET A 341 -17.10 -22.68 17.56
N ALA A 342 -16.24 -23.69 17.62
CA ALA A 342 -15.85 -24.33 18.86
C ALA A 342 -14.97 -23.40 19.72
N ASP A 343 -15.17 -23.44 21.04
CA ASP A 343 -14.24 -22.85 22.01
C ASP A 343 -12.94 -23.69 22.00
N GLU A 344 -11.86 -23.16 21.45
CA GLU A 344 -10.55 -23.82 21.55
C GLU A 344 -9.44 -22.90 22.00
N ILE A 345 -8.54 -23.47 22.82
CA ILE A 345 -7.27 -22.89 23.27
C ILE A 345 -6.40 -22.45 22.06
N ASN A 346 -6.59 -23.08 20.90
CA ASN A 346 -5.82 -22.80 19.68
C ASN A 346 -6.36 -21.60 18.88
N TYR A 347 -7.66 -21.26 18.98
CA TYR A 347 -8.32 -20.22 18.18
C TYR A 347 -8.68 -18.96 18.99
N GLY A 348 -8.18 -18.88 20.23
CA GLY A 348 -8.28 -17.76 21.16
C GLY A 348 -9.56 -17.73 22.00
N LYS A 349 -9.59 -16.81 22.96
CA LYS A 349 -10.64 -16.72 23.99
C LYS A 349 -11.92 -16.10 23.41
N THR A 350 -13.06 -16.35 24.03
CA THR A 350 -14.30 -15.65 23.66
C THR A 350 -14.43 -14.33 24.44
N SER A 351 -15.26 -13.40 23.94
CA SER A 351 -15.58 -12.07 24.51
C SER A 351 -15.17 -11.89 25.97
N VAL A 352 -14.46 -10.79 26.26
CA VAL A 352 -13.95 -10.41 27.60
C VAL A 352 -14.88 -10.89 28.73
N GLU A 353 -14.43 -11.86 29.52
CA GLU A 353 -14.95 -12.12 30.87
C GLU A 353 -14.33 -11.12 31.85
#